data_AF-A0A536REL5-F1
#
_entry.id   AF-A0A536REL5-F1
#
_cell.length_a   1.000
_cell.length_b   1.000
_cell.length_c   1.000
_cell.angle_alpha   90.00
_cell.angle_beta   90.00
_cell.angle_gamma   90.00
#
_symmetry.space_group_name_H-M   'P 1'
#
loop_
_entity.id
_entity.type
_entity.pdbx_description
1 polymer ?
#
loop_
_entity_poly.entity_id
_entity_poly.type
_entity_poly.pdbx_seq_one_letter_code
_entity_poly.pdbx_strand_id
1 'polypeptide(L)'
;MRCRELGSGRFLRDCAAAPRAGNRRVGGHRRTDPRPAGGDRPRVASAACREGRRQPSSCNVKVFLIKGIASFNALPRADAEEQLHACFANRVWTSRVAGGRPYKTFAQLLAAAELAWRDLSDAAWLEAFAAHPRIGEAGGHAPATSEREQSTVMEGSTATLTVLAAENREYEARFGHVFLVAASGRGADEVLAALRERMANDPATELRVAAAEQRKITRLRLEKLLNA
;
A
#
# COMPACT_ATOMS: atom_id res chain seq x y z
N MET A 1 -31.37 -61.27 8.83
CA MET A 1 -32.46 -60.31 9.15
C MET A 1 -32.18 -59.07 8.31
N ARG A 2 -32.88 -58.86 7.18
CA ARG A 2 -34.12 -58.04 7.02
C ARG A 2 -33.92 -56.64 7.63
N CYS A 3 -34.13 -55.51 6.97
CA CYS A 3 -34.70 -55.08 5.67
C CYS A 3 -34.15 -53.64 5.44
N ARG A 4 -33.82 -53.16 4.23
CA ARG A 4 -34.72 -52.53 3.22
C ARG A 4 -35.63 -51.45 3.86
N GLU A 5 -35.72 -50.22 3.35
CA GLU A 5 -36.15 -49.80 2.00
C GLU A 5 -35.65 -48.37 1.69
N LEU A 6 -35.12 -48.08 0.49
CA LEU A 6 -35.83 -47.72 -0.76
C LEU A 6 -36.65 -46.44 -0.59
N GLY A 7 -36.26 -45.34 -1.21
CA GLY A 7 -36.58 -45.01 -2.60
C GLY A 7 -37.00 -43.53 -2.61
N SER A 8 -37.03 -42.79 -3.69
CA SER A 8 -37.03 -43.15 -5.10
C SER A 8 -36.70 -41.87 -5.88
N GLY A 9 -35.86 -41.95 -6.90
CA GLY A 9 -36.31 -41.66 -8.25
C GLY A 9 -35.84 -40.27 -8.71
N ARG A 10 -35.43 -40.04 -9.95
CA ARG A 10 -35.56 -40.85 -11.15
C ARG A 10 -34.55 -40.35 -12.19
N PHE A 11 -34.19 -41.28 -13.05
CA PHE A 11 -33.26 -41.22 -14.17
C PHE A 11 -33.83 -40.44 -15.38
N LEU A 12 -32.89 -39.85 -16.14
CA LEU A 12 -32.72 -39.90 -17.62
C LEU A 12 -33.50 -39.00 -18.60
N ARG A 13 -32.74 -38.69 -19.68
CA ARG A 13 -33.08 -38.28 -21.07
C ARG A 13 -33.33 -36.78 -21.28
N ASP A 14 -33.01 -36.15 -22.41
CA ASP A 14 -32.34 -36.53 -23.67
C ASP A 14 -32.09 -35.20 -24.43
N CYS A 15 -31.18 -35.25 -25.41
CA CYS A 15 -31.22 -34.54 -26.70
C CYS A 15 -31.49 -33.02 -26.77
N ALA A 16 -30.56 -32.26 -27.37
CA ALA A 16 -30.63 -31.88 -28.79
C ALA A 16 -29.70 -30.70 -29.12
N ALA A 17 -29.04 -30.81 -30.27
CA ALA A 17 -28.18 -29.80 -30.88
C ALA A 17 -28.90 -29.01 -31.99
N ALA A 18 -28.40 -27.78 -32.21
CA ALA A 18 -28.43 -26.97 -33.45
C ALA A 18 -29.78 -26.29 -33.82
N PRO A 19 -29.76 -25.20 -34.63
CA PRO A 19 -29.22 -25.22 -35.99
C PRO A 19 -28.17 -24.15 -36.32
N ARG A 20 -27.28 -24.55 -37.24
CA ARG A 20 -26.59 -23.66 -38.17
C ARG A 20 -27.52 -23.35 -39.35
N ALA A 21 -27.57 -22.10 -39.76
CA ALA A 21 -27.86 -21.64 -41.12
C ALA A 21 -26.97 -20.40 -41.33
N GLY A 22 -26.34 -20.12 -42.46
CA GLY A 22 -26.50 -20.62 -43.82
C GLY A 22 -25.96 -19.52 -44.72
N ASN A 23 -24.69 -19.66 -45.10
CA ASN A 23 -24.01 -19.21 -46.32
C ASN A 23 -24.66 -18.12 -47.21
N ARG A 24 -23.89 -17.07 -47.57
CA ARG A 24 -23.65 -16.66 -48.98
C ARG A 24 -22.58 -15.56 -49.09
N ARG A 25 -21.49 -15.90 -49.79
CA ARG A 25 -20.61 -14.96 -50.51
C ARG A 25 -21.31 -14.49 -51.79
N VAL A 26 -21.17 -13.22 -52.18
CA VAL A 26 -20.84 -12.66 -53.53
C VAL A 26 -20.57 -11.16 -53.24
N GLY A 27 -19.46 -10.51 -53.56
CA GLY A 27 -18.86 -10.22 -54.87
C GLY A 27 -18.29 -8.80 -54.80
N GLY A 28 -17.09 -8.59 -55.32
CA GLY A 28 -16.41 -7.29 -55.25
C GLY A 28 -16.90 -6.27 -56.27
N HIS A 29 -16.58 -5.00 -56.02
CA HIS A 29 -16.39 -4.00 -57.06
C HIS A 29 -15.30 -2.98 -56.66
N ARG A 30 -14.49 -2.64 -57.66
CA ARG A 30 -13.30 -1.79 -57.61
C ARG A 30 -13.68 -0.30 -57.64
N ARG A 31 -12.80 0.51 -57.02
CA ARG A 31 -12.26 1.83 -57.42
C ARG A 31 -13.27 2.93 -57.80
N THR A 32 -13.15 4.11 -57.16
CA THR A 32 -12.37 5.27 -57.65
C THR A 32 -12.62 6.48 -56.75
N ASP A 33 -11.54 7.11 -56.27
CA ASP A 33 -11.54 8.51 -55.83
C ASP A 33 -11.71 9.45 -57.03
N PRO A 34 -12.27 10.65 -56.82
CA PRO A 34 -11.49 11.83 -57.18
C PRO A 34 -11.59 13.00 -56.17
N ARG A 35 -10.44 13.63 -55.90
CA ARG A 35 -10.31 15.01 -55.38
C ARG A 35 -10.65 16.03 -56.48
N PRO A 36 -11.11 17.23 -56.10
CA PRO A 36 -10.32 18.45 -56.34
C PRO A 36 -10.33 19.38 -55.10
N ALA A 37 -9.21 19.96 -54.66
CA ALA A 37 -8.48 21.15 -55.13
C ALA A 37 -9.02 22.49 -54.57
N GLY A 38 -8.18 23.14 -53.76
CA GLY A 38 -8.00 24.60 -53.70
C GLY A 38 -8.96 25.43 -52.83
N GLY A 39 -8.44 25.99 -51.73
CA GLY A 39 -9.11 27.06 -50.98
C GLY A 39 -8.24 27.56 -49.83
N ASP A 40 -7.85 28.83 -49.92
CA ASP A 40 -6.71 29.47 -49.26
C ASP A 40 -7.15 30.27 -48.01
N ARG A 41 -6.23 30.39 -47.02
CA ARG A 41 -6.18 31.31 -45.85
C ARG A 41 -6.98 31.00 -44.56
N PRO A 42 -6.60 31.54 -43.38
CA PRO A 42 -5.28 32.02 -42.92
C PRO A 42 -4.77 31.29 -41.64
N ARG A 43 -3.46 31.36 -41.43
CA ARG A 43 -2.77 30.89 -40.22
C ARG A 43 -3.19 31.72 -39.00
N VAL A 44 -3.94 31.11 -38.08
CA VAL A 44 -4.02 31.57 -36.69
C VAL A 44 -2.83 30.96 -35.93
N ALA A 45 -1.98 31.84 -35.40
CA ALA A 45 -0.88 31.46 -34.54
C ALA A 45 -1.42 30.80 -33.26
N SER A 46 -1.27 29.48 -33.16
CA SER A 46 -1.47 28.75 -31.92
C SER A 46 -0.37 29.15 -30.95
N ALA A 47 -0.71 30.01 -30.00
CA ALA A 47 0.10 30.25 -28.82
C ALA A 47 0.15 28.94 -28.02
N ALA A 48 1.30 28.27 -28.11
CA ALA A 48 1.61 27.13 -27.28
C ALA A 48 1.68 27.57 -25.82
N CYS A 49 0.56 27.44 -25.09
CA CYS A 49 0.57 27.33 -23.64
C CYS A 49 1.34 26.05 -23.29
N ARG A 50 2.66 26.17 -23.09
CA ARG A 50 3.44 25.17 -22.35
C ARG A 50 2.99 25.23 -20.90
N GLU A 51 1.92 24.52 -20.58
CA GLU A 51 1.65 24.10 -19.21
C GLU A 51 2.78 23.14 -18.84
N GLY A 52 3.85 23.68 -18.27
CA GLY A 52 4.91 22.89 -17.68
C GLY A 52 4.26 22.03 -16.60
N ARG A 53 4.13 20.73 -16.87
CA ARG A 53 3.96 19.72 -15.82
C ARG A 53 5.11 19.93 -14.84
N ARG A 54 4.86 20.67 -13.75
CA ARG A 54 5.67 20.59 -12.54
C ARG A 54 5.55 19.15 -12.08
N GLN A 55 6.56 18.37 -12.39
CA GLN A 55 6.83 17.15 -11.63
C GLN A 55 6.83 17.56 -10.15
N PRO A 56 6.06 16.92 -9.27
CA PRO A 56 6.25 17.14 -7.85
C PRO A 56 7.69 16.72 -7.55
N SER A 57 8.53 17.70 -7.24
CA SER A 57 9.91 17.47 -6.82
C SER A 57 9.84 16.50 -5.64
N SER A 58 10.62 15.42 -5.72
CA SER A 58 10.88 14.55 -4.58
C SER A 58 11.22 15.42 -3.38
N CYS A 59 10.28 15.55 -2.45
CA CYS A 59 10.54 16.19 -1.18
C CYS A 59 11.53 15.27 -0.46
N ASN A 60 12.82 15.64 -0.52
CA ASN A 60 13.79 15.21 0.46
C ASN A 60 13.33 15.76 1.81
N VAL A 61 12.39 15.06 2.45
CA VAL A 61 11.92 15.39 3.78
C VAL A 61 13.11 15.16 4.69
N LYS A 62 13.80 16.24 5.07
CA LYS A 62 14.69 16.21 6.23
C LYS A 62 13.80 15.98 7.44
N VAL A 63 13.65 14.72 7.84
CA VAL A 63 13.09 14.37 9.14
C VAL A 63 14.05 14.97 10.16
N PHE A 64 13.66 16.09 10.75
CA PHE A 64 14.45 16.75 11.77
C PHE A 64 14.10 16.05 13.08
N LEU A 65 15.12 15.55 13.77
CA LEU A 65 14.96 15.09 15.13
C LEU A 65 14.55 16.29 15.99
N ILE A 66 13.41 16.18 16.68
CA ILE A 66 12.83 17.25 17.47
C ILE A 66 13.16 16.99 18.93
N LYS A 67 13.86 17.93 19.57
CA LYS A 67 14.21 17.79 20.98
C LYS A 67 13.02 18.12 21.88
N GLY A 68 12.21 17.10 22.20
CA GLY A 68 11.12 17.16 23.16
C GLY A 68 9.81 17.82 22.66
N ILE A 69 8.76 17.67 23.47
CA ILE A 69 7.39 18.05 23.12
C ILE A 69 7.20 19.55 22.87
N ALA A 70 7.96 20.41 23.58
CA ALA A 70 7.89 21.85 23.41
C ALA A 70 8.33 22.29 22.00
N SER A 71 9.42 21.71 21.51
CA SER A 71 9.94 21.95 20.15
C SER A 71 8.93 21.49 19.09
N PHE A 72 8.27 20.35 19.30
CA PHE A 72 7.20 19.88 18.39
C PHE A 72 5.99 20.80 18.38
N ASN A 73 5.57 21.32 19.55
CA ASN A 73 4.49 22.28 19.64
C ASN A 73 4.80 23.61 18.93
N ALA A 74 6.07 24.01 18.90
CA ALA A 74 6.51 25.26 18.29
C ALA A 74 6.66 25.19 16.75
N LEU A 75 6.65 23.99 16.16
CA LEU A 75 6.79 23.85 14.71
C LEU A 75 5.63 24.53 13.95
N PRO A 76 5.89 25.17 12.80
CA PRO A 76 4.86 25.49 11.83
C PRO A 76 4.01 24.26 11.52
N ARG A 77 2.72 24.47 11.22
CA ARG A 77 1.78 23.37 11.01
C ARG A 77 2.24 22.40 9.93
N ALA A 78 2.67 22.92 8.78
CA ALA A 78 3.17 22.10 7.67
C ALA A 78 4.36 21.23 8.11
N ASP A 79 5.32 21.80 8.85
CA ASP A 79 6.50 21.06 9.30
C ASP A 79 6.11 19.95 10.30
N ALA A 80 5.21 20.23 11.23
CA ALA A 80 4.71 19.21 12.16
C ALA A 80 3.99 18.07 11.42
N GLU A 81 3.18 18.39 10.41
CA GLU A 81 2.51 17.38 9.57
C GLU A 81 3.52 16.53 8.79
N GLU A 82 4.60 17.10 8.25
CA GLU A 82 5.66 16.33 7.57
C GLU A 82 6.44 15.42 8.53
N GLN A 83 6.79 15.90 9.74
CA GLN A 83 7.47 15.05 10.74
C GLN A 83 6.57 13.89 11.19
N LEU A 84 5.28 14.14 11.36
CA LEU A 84 4.29 13.11 11.64
C LEU A 84 4.12 12.15 10.45
N HIS A 85 4.14 12.64 9.22
CA HIS A 85 4.01 11.83 8.00
C HIS A 85 5.16 10.84 7.85
N ALA A 86 6.37 11.22 8.27
CA ALA A 86 7.50 10.30 8.34
C ALA A 86 7.30 9.16 9.37
N CYS A 87 6.46 9.38 10.39
CA CYS A 87 6.09 8.35 11.35
C CYS A 87 5.00 7.43 10.80
N PHE A 88 3.96 8.01 10.20
CA PHE A 88 2.83 7.30 9.60
C PHE A 88 2.32 8.04 8.36
N ALA A 89 2.44 7.39 7.20
CA ALA A 89 2.19 7.97 5.88
C ALA A 89 0.68 8.08 5.55
N ASN A 90 -0.07 8.81 6.37
CA ASN A 90 -1.48 9.09 6.14
C ASN A 90 -1.81 10.56 6.49
N ARG A 91 -2.21 11.35 5.49
CA ARG A 91 -2.39 12.80 5.64
C ARG A 91 -3.57 13.20 6.54
N VAL A 92 -4.61 12.36 6.61
CA VAL A 92 -5.76 12.60 7.50
C VAL A 92 -5.31 12.47 8.96
N TRP A 93 -4.57 11.40 9.26
CA TRP A 93 -4.00 11.19 10.59
C TRP A 93 -3.01 12.30 10.98
N THR A 94 -2.08 12.66 10.09
CA THR A 94 -1.07 13.70 10.40
C THR A 94 -1.72 15.05 10.67
N SER A 95 -2.72 15.44 9.88
CA SER A 95 -3.44 16.70 10.07
C SER A 95 -4.23 16.73 11.38
N ARG A 96 -4.89 15.62 11.76
CA ARG A 96 -5.60 15.49 13.03
C ARG A 96 -4.66 15.63 14.22
N VAL A 97 -3.52 14.94 14.21
CA VAL A 97 -2.53 14.99 15.30
C VAL A 97 -1.82 16.34 15.33
N ALA A 98 -1.41 16.91 14.20
CA ALA A 98 -0.80 18.24 14.17
C ALA A 98 -1.77 19.33 14.66
N GLY A 99 -3.06 19.19 14.36
CA GLY A 99 -4.12 20.10 14.78
C GLY A 99 -4.49 20.01 16.27
N GLY A 100 -4.11 18.93 16.96
CA GLY A 100 -4.33 18.78 18.40
C GLY A 100 -3.29 19.44 19.29
N ARG A 101 -2.24 20.05 18.70
CA ARG A 101 -1.22 20.81 19.43
C ARG A 101 -1.82 22.09 20.03
N PRO A 102 -1.31 22.59 21.17
CA PRO A 102 -0.14 22.08 21.89
C PRO A 102 -0.46 20.91 22.83
N TYR A 103 0.47 19.94 22.90
CA TYR A 103 0.43 18.85 23.88
C TYR A 103 1.30 19.17 25.10
N LYS A 104 0.81 18.93 26.31
CA LYS A 104 1.60 19.17 27.54
C LYS A 104 2.68 18.11 27.75
N THR A 105 2.41 16.87 27.34
CA THR A 105 3.31 15.74 27.53
C THR A 105 3.35 14.85 26.29
N PHE A 106 4.39 14.04 26.18
CA PHE A 106 4.47 13.01 25.15
C PHE A 106 3.31 12.00 25.23
N ALA A 107 2.87 11.66 26.45
CA ALA A 107 1.72 10.79 26.65
C ALA A 107 0.42 11.37 26.05
N GLN A 108 0.24 12.70 26.08
CA GLN A 108 -0.91 13.34 25.44
C GLN A 108 -0.83 13.30 23.91
N LEU A 109 0.37 13.48 23.34
CA LEU A 109 0.57 13.29 21.90
C LEU A 109 0.23 11.86 21.49
N LEU A 110 0.75 10.86 22.22
CA LEU A 110 0.44 9.46 21.96
C LEU A 110 -1.06 9.19 22.06
N ALA A 111 -1.75 9.69 23.10
CA ALA A 111 -3.19 9.52 23.22
C ALA A 111 -3.97 10.12 22.04
N ALA A 112 -3.55 11.28 21.53
CA ALA A 112 -4.16 11.90 20.35
C ALA A 112 -3.88 11.12 19.06
N ALA A 113 -2.64 10.64 18.88
CA ALA A 113 -2.26 9.74 17.80
C ALA A 113 -3.10 8.46 17.79
N GLU A 114 -3.36 7.90 18.97
CA GLU A 114 -4.17 6.70 19.15
C GLU A 114 -5.65 6.91 18.87
N LEU A 115 -6.19 8.06 19.29
CA LEU A 115 -7.55 8.43 18.93
C LEU A 115 -7.70 8.59 17.42
N ALA A 116 -6.78 9.34 16.79
CA ALA A 116 -6.79 9.55 15.34
C ALA A 116 -6.63 8.23 14.57
N TRP A 117 -5.88 7.26 15.10
CA TRP A 117 -5.72 5.93 14.54
C TRP A 117 -7.02 5.13 14.52
N ARG A 118 -7.79 5.14 15.62
CA ARG A 118 -9.06 4.39 15.74
C ARG A 118 -10.12 4.84 14.74
N ASP A 119 -10.06 6.10 14.33
CA ASP A 119 -11.02 6.70 13.41
C ASP A 119 -10.63 6.51 11.93
N LEU A 120 -9.60 5.70 11.65
CA LEU A 120 -9.18 5.37 10.28
C LEU A 120 -9.97 4.17 9.75
N SER A 121 -10.22 4.20 8.45
CA SER A 121 -10.78 3.07 7.71
C SER A 121 -9.68 2.11 7.25
N ASP A 122 -10.07 0.88 6.92
CA ASP A 122 -9.22 -0.13 6.29
C ASP A 122 -8.47 0.43 5.06
N ALA A 123 -9.15 1.23 4.24
CA ALA A 123 -8.54 1.87 3.07
C ALA A 123 -7.43 2.87 3.45
N ALA A 124 -7.60 3.61 4.55
CA ALA A 124 -6.59 4.54 5.04
C ALA A 124 -5.36 3.81 5.62
N TRP A 125 -5.55 2.63 6.21
CA TRP A 125 -4.43 1.77 6.60
C TRP A 125 -3.68 1.26 5.37
N LEU A 126 -4.39 0.72 4.37
CA LEU A 126 -3.77 0.22 3.14
C LEU A 126 -2.98 1.30 2.39
N GLU A 127 -3.49 2.53 2.34
CA GLU A 127 -2.75 3.69 1.79
C GLU A 127 -1.41 3.87 2.50
N ALA A 128 -1.40 3.84 3.84
CA ALA A 128 -0.18 4.00 4.62
C ALA A 128 0.77 2.80 4.49
N PHE A 129 0.24 1.58 4.31
CA PHE A 129 1.04 0.37 4.14
C PHE A 129 1.86 0.42 2.84
N ALA A 130 1.30 0.99 1.77
CA ALA A 130 1.96 1.13 0.48
C ALA A 130 3.23 2.01 0.51
N ALA A 131 3.41 2.82 1.56
CA ALA A 131 4.60 3.63 1.77
C ALA A 131 5.79 2.86 2.39
N HIS A 132 5.61 1.60 2.79
CA HIS A 132 6.67 0.81 3.40
C HIS A 132 7.48 0.02 2.36
N PRO A 133 8.81 -0.03 2.51
CA PRO A 133 9.62 -0.97 1.76
C PRO A 133 9.39 -2.41 2.26
N ARG A 134 9.66 -3.39 1.41
CA ARG A 134 9.66 -4.81 1.79
C ARG A 134 10.77 -5.11 2.80
N ILE A 135 10.52 -6.05 3.71
CA ILE A 135 11.52 -6.47 4.70
C ILE A 135 12.51 -7.44 4.07
N GLY A 136 13.81 -7.20 4.27
CA GLY A 136 14.89 -8.08 3.80
C GLY A 136 15.36 -7.83 2.37
N GLU A 137 14.82 -6.82 1.68
CA GLU A 137 15.32 -6.39 0.37
C GLU A 137 16.31 -5.22 0.53
N ALA A 138 17.58 -5.45 0.19
CA ALA A 138 18.59 -4.39 0.11
C ALA A 138 18.48 -3.63 -1.23
N GLY A 139 18.62 -2.30 -1.19
CA GLY A 139 18.77 -1.47 -2.40
C GLY A 139 17.52 -0.75 -2.91
N GLY A 140 16.41 -0.77 -2.16
CA GLY A 140 15.31 0.16 -2.38
C GLY A 140 15.62 1.55 -1.83
N HIS A 141 14.89 2.59 -2.26
CA HIS A 141 14.89 3.92 -1.62
C HIS A 141 14.14 3.85 -0.27
N ALA A 142 14.54 2.93 0.59
CA ALA A 142 13.98 2.80 1.92
C ALA A 142 14.38 4.03 2.74
N PRO A 143 13.44 4.69 3.44
CA PRO A 143 13.80 5.76 4.36
C PRO A 143 14.82 5.27 5.40
N ALA A 144 15.79 6.09 5.79
CA ALA A 144 16.81 5.73 6.80
C ALA A 144 16.22 5.29 8.16
N THR A 145 14.94 5.60 8.43
CA THR A 145 14.19 5.03 9.56
C THR A 145 13.92 3.54 9.37
N SER A 146 13.51 3.10 8.19
CA SER A 146 13.28 1.71 7.84
C SER A 146 14.56 0.87 7.87
N GLU A 147 15.69 1.39 7.39
CA GLU A 147 16.98 0.67 7.44
C GLU A 147 17.39 0.33 8.87
N ARG A 148 17.21 1.27 9.80
CA ARG A 148 17.49 1.05 11.23
C ARG A 148 16.47 0.14 11.89
N GLU A 149 15.21 0.20 11.48
CA GLU A 149 14.18 -0.70 12.00
C GLU A 149 14.43 -2.16 11.63
N GLN A 150 15.11 -2.40 10.50
CA GLN A 150 15.41 -3.74 9.98
C GLN A 150 16.87 -4.16 10.18
N SER A 151 17.70 -3.41 10.90
CA SER A 151 19.15 -3.69 10.96
C SER A 151 19.47 -5.10 11.45
N THR A 152 18.81 -5.57 12.51
CA THR A 152 18.97 -6.93 13.06
C THR A 152 18.44 -8.01 12.12
N VAL A 153 17.44 -7.70 11.29
CA VAL A 153 16.96 -8.60 10.23
C VAL A 153 18.05 -8.76 9.17
N MET A 154 18.71 -7.67 8.78
CA MET A 154 19.75 -7.68 7.75
C MET A 154 21.04 -8.40 8.18
N GLU A 155 21.22 -8.71 9.46
CA GLU A 155 22.30 -9.56 9.99
C GLU A 155 22.04 -11.07 9.79
N GLY A 156 20.85 -11.45 9.31
CA GLY A 156 20.48 -12.83 9.02
C GLY A 156 21.31 -13.46 7.90
N SER A 157 21.32 -14.80 7.85
CA SER A 157 22.03 -15.52 6.80
C SER A 157 21.47 -15.18 5.41
N THR A 158 22.32 -15.19 4.37
CA THR A 158 21.88 -14.98 2.98
C THR A 158 20.76 -15.95 2.58
N ALA A 159 20.81 -17.19 3.08
CA ALA A 159 19.76 -18.18 2.87
C ALA A 159 18.43 -17.74 3.50
N THR A 160 18.43 -17.32 4.76
CA THR A 160 17.23 -16.80 5.45
C THR A 160 16.67 -15.57 4.74
N LEU A 161 17.51 -14.61 4.37
CA LEU A 161 17.08 -13.39 3.67
C LEU A 161 16.47 -13.69 2.29
N THR A 162 17.03 -14.66 1.56
CA THR A 162 16.49 -15.11 0.27
C THR A 162 15.11 -15.72 0.42
N VAL A 163 14.93 -16.58 1.43
CA VAL A 163 13.62 -17.18 1.75
C VAL A 163 12.63 -16.10 2.18
N LEU A 164 13.04 -15.18 3.05
CA LEU A 164 12.20 -14.09 3.52
C LEU A 164 11.73 -13.20 2.35
N ALA A 165 12.60 -12.87 1.40
CA ALA A 165 12.22 -12.10 0.22
C ALA A 165 11.20 -12.85 -0.67
N ALA A 166 11.35 -14.18 -0.82
CA ALA A 166 10.38 -14.99 -1.55
C ALA A 166 9.02 -15.03 -0.86
N GLU A 167 8.99 -15.28 0.45
CA GLU A 167 7.74 -15.38 1.22
C GLU A 167 7.04 -14.02 1.38
N ASN A 168 7.77 -12.89 1.39
CA ASN A 168 7.15 -11.56 1.30
C ASN A 168 6.32 -11.39 0.03
N ARG A 169 6.82 -11.88 -1.12
CA ARG A 169 6.07 -11.83 -2.39
C ARG A 169 4.83 -12.70 -2.37
N GLU A 170 4.91 -13.88 -1.75
CA GLU A 170 3.76 -14.76 -1.56
C GLU A 170 2.71 -14.14 -0.62
N TYR A 171 3.16 -13.52 0.46
CA TYR A 171 2.31 -12.76 1.38
C TYR A 171 1.57 -11.64 0.64
N GLU A 172 2.28 -10.81 -0.14
CA GLU A 172 1.67 -9.73 -0.92
C GLU A 172 0.66 -10.24 -1.94
N ALA A 173 0.97 -11.34 -2.64
CA ALA A 173 0.05 -11.95 -3.59
C ALA A 173 -1.23 -12.45 -2.92
N ARG A 174 -1.15 -12.92 -1.67
CA ARG A 174 -2.29 -13.42 -0.90
C ARG A 174 -3.15 -12.30 -0.31
N PHE A 175 -2.52 -11.30 0.31
CA PHE A 175 -3.21 -10.30 1.12
C PHE A 175 -3.36 -8.93 0.44
N GLY A 176 -2.66 -8.69 -0.67
CA GLY A 176 -2.77 -7.45 -1.45
C GLY A 176 -2.06 -6.24 -0.84
N HIS A 177 -1.23 -6.45 0.20
CA HIS A 177 -0.41 -5.42 0.82
C HIS A 177 0.90 -6.02 1.34
N VAL A 178 1.90 -5.15 1.59
CA VAL A 178 3.20 -5.56 2.14
C VAL A 178 3.06 -6.20 3.52
N PHE A 179 3.97 -7.11 3.85
CA PHE A 179 4.10 -7.66 5.20
C PHE A 179 4.63 -6.60 6.15
N LEU A 180 3.85 -6.27 7.17
CA LEU A 180 4.22 -5.32 8.20
C LEU A 180 4.48 -6.02 9.52
N VAL A 181 5.63 -5.75 10.11
CA VAL A 181 5.95 -6.17 11.48
C VAL A 181 6.90 -5.17 12.13
N ALA A 182 6.72 -4.89 13.42
CA ALA A 182 7.66 -4.09 14.18
C ALA A 182 8.98 -4.88 14.33
N ALA A 183 9.91 -4.65 13.39
CA ALA A 183 11.15 -5.43 13.26
C ALA A 183 12.28 -5.01 14.22
N SER A 184 12.12 -3.90 14.94
CA SER A 184 13.17 -3.39 15.84
C SER A 184 13.56 -4.44 16.89
N GLY A 185 14.82 -4.85 16.86
CA GLY A 185 15.39 -5.86 17.76
C GLY A 185 15.07 -7.31 17.40
N ARG A 186 14.41 -7.58 16.27
CA ARG A 186 14.05 -8.94 15.82
C ARG A 186 15.02 -9.45 14.77
N GLY A 187 15.39 -10.73 14.88
CA GLY A 187 16.24 -11.41 13.89
C GLY A 187 15.47 -11.87 12.65
N ALA A 188 16.19 -12.18 11.57
CA ALA A 188 15.58 -12.64 10.32
C ALA A 188 14.72 -13.90 10.49
N ASP A 189 15.18 -14.88 11.27
CA ASP A 189 14.44 -16.13 11.50
C ASP A 189 13.14 -15.89 12.30
N GLU A 190 13.14 -14.96 13.26
CA GLU A 190 11.94 -14.59 14.01
C GLU A 190 10.91 -13.88 13.12
N VAL A 191 11.39 -12.99 12.24
CA VAL A 191 10.54 -12.30 11.26
C VAL A 191 9.94 -13.30 10.28
N LEU A 192 10.76 -14.24 9.77
CA LEU A 192 10.31 -15.29 8.87
C LEU A 192 9.28 -16.21 9.54
N ALA A 193 9.50 -16.61 10.80
CA ALA A 193 8.53 -17.41 11.55
C ALA A 193 7.19 -16.68 11.72
N ALA A 194 7.21 -15.39 12.05
CA ALA A 194 6.01 -14.57 12.17
C ALA A 194 5.27 -14.41 10.84
N LEU A 195 6.00 -14.30 9.72
CA LEU A 195 5.41 -14.26 8.38
C LEU A 195 4.66 -15.57 8.11
N ARG A 196 5.31 -16.72 8.31
CA ARG A 196 4.73 -18.04 8.07
C ARG A 196 3.50 -18.32 8.92
N GLU A 197 3.51 -17.93 10.19
CA GLU A 197 2.34 -18.03 11.07
C GLU A 197 1.15 -17.25 10.49
N ARG A 198 1.40 -16.03 10.04
CA ARG A 198 0.38 -15.12 9.51
C ARG A 198 -0.18 -15.52 8.15
N MET A 199 0.53 -16.35 7.39
CA MET A 199 0.00 -16.93 6.14
C MET A 199 -1.23 -17.81 6.36
N ALA A 200 -1.46 -18.31 7.58
CA ALA A 200 -2.66 -19.07 7.92
C ALA A 200 -3.90 -18.20 8.13
N ASN A 201 -3.75 -16.88 8.27
CA ASN A 201 -4.87 -15.97 8.52
C ASN A 201 -5.79 -15.83 7.30
N ASP A 202 -7.06 -15.52 7.56
CA ASP A 202 -7.95 -14.95 6.56
C ASP A 202 -7.60 -13.46 6.32
N PRO A 203 -7.92 -12.88 5.15
CA PRO A 203 -7.54 -11.51 4.82
C PRO A 203 -8.03 -10.44 5.79
N ALA A 204 -9.23 -10.59 6.37
CA ALA A 204 -9.77 -9.60 7.29
C ALA A 204 -9.06 -9.63 8.64
N THR A 205 -8.73 -10.83 9.13
CA THR A 205 -7.89 -10.99 10.32
C THR A 205 -6.49 -10.44 10.09
N GLU A 206 -5.87 -10.79 8.96
CA GLU A 206 -4.51 -10.34 8.66
C GLU A 206 -4.39 -8.82 8.54
N LEU A 207 -5.38 -8.16 7.92
CA LEU A 207 -5.41 -6.70 7.84
C LEU A 207 -5.36 -6.06 9.23
N ARG A 208 -6.09 -6.58 10.21
CA ARG A 208 -6.07 -6.06 11.59
C ARG A 208 -4.74 -6.33 12.28
N VAL A 209 -4.11 -7.47 12.03
CA VAL A 209 -2.77 -7.78 12.56
C VAL A 209 -1.73 -6.83 11.98
N ALA A 210 -1.72 -6.64 10.66
CA ALA A 210 -0.84 -5.69 9.98
C ALA A 210 -1.06 -4.25 10.48
N ALA A 211 -2.32 -3.85 10.71
CA ALA A 211 -2.66 -2.55 11.30
C ALA A 211 -2.09 -2.42 12.72
N ALA A 212 -2.19 -3.46 13.56
CA ALA A 212 -1.62 -3.45 14.90
C ALA A 212 -0.07 -3.34 14.86
N GLU A 213 0.59 -4.02 13.93
CA GLU A 213 2.04 -3.88 13.71
C GLU A 213 2.42 -2.47 13.26
N GLN A 214 1.68 -1.89 12.30
CA GLN A 214 1.88 -0.52 11.87
C GLN A 214 1.74 0.49 13.02
N ARG A 215 0.78 0.26 13.92
CA ARG A 215 0.59 1.09 15.11
C ARG A 215 1.80 1.04 16.03
N LYS A 216 2.40 -0.15 16.24
CA LYS A 216 3.65 -0.30 17.01
C LYS A 216 4.80 0.46 16.36
N ILE A 217 4.98 0.32 15.04
CA ILE A 217 6.00 1.05 14.26
C ILE A 217 5.82 2.56 14.41
N THR A 218 4.58 3.04 14.27
CA THR A 218 4.25 4.47 14.40
C THR A 218 4.63 5.01 15.78
N ARG A 219 4.31 4.26 16.85
CA ARG A 219 4.69 4.62 18.21
C ARG A 219 6.21 4.71 18.37
N LEU A 220 6.97 3.70 17.92
CA LEU A 220 8.44 3.69 18.00
C LEU A 220 9.05 4.89 17.26
N ARG A 221 8.50 5.24 16.08
CA ARG A 221 8.92 6.40 15.31
C ARG A 221 8.62 7.73 16.03
N LEU A 222 7.46 7.86 16.67
CA LEU A 222 7.11 9.03 17.47
C LEU A 222 8.01 9.18 18.71
N GLU A 223 8.32 8.08 19.40
CA GLU A 223 9.26 8.06 20.52
C GLU A 223 10.64 8.56 20.07
N LYS A 224 11.14 8.05 18.94
CA LYS A 224 12.43 8.46 18.36
C LYS A 224 12.43 9.91 17.87
N LEU A 225 11.33 10.38 17.28
CA LEU A 225 11.20 11.75 16.80
C LEU A 225 11.40 12.77 17.93
N LEU A 226 10.96 12.45 19.16
CA LEU A 226 10.95 13.38 20.29
C LEU A 226 12.06 13.20 21.33
N ASN A 227 12.72 12.04 21.35
CA ASN A 227 13.74 11.68 22.35
C ASN A 227 15.19 11.91 21.89
N ALA A 228 15.40 12.70 20.84
CA ALA A 228 16.73 12.97 20.28
C ALA A 228 17.40 14.24 20.84
#